data_AF-A0A2H5UZ44-F1
#
_entry.id   AF-A0A2H5UZ44-F1
#
_cell.length_a   1.000
_cell.length_b   1.000
_cell.length_c   1.000
_cell.angle_alpha   90.00
_cell.angle_beta   90.00
_cell.angle_gamma   90.00
#
_symmetry.space_group_name_H-M   'P 1'
#
loop_
_entity.id
_entity.type
_entity.pdbx_description
1 polymer ?
#
loop_
_entity_poly.entity_id
_entity_poly.type
_entity_poly.pdbx_seq_one_letter_code
_entity_poly.pdbx_strand_id
1 'polypeptide(L)'
;MAEPSIRTGVAITLAGVALIAIATSLEYAARAGWLILLAGWFPALLNILQFDLGPAVTSFGVGWAVSGLHPMRKWYLYPAAGGLLLATSSFAASILIRPEPILYTAITLSLTWSVGPALLASGVVAGMLVNMRASRHGVKPPPNPHENELDTVVIAALYMPLLPLITDTAFYLRYVVPVILTWLFWHMLADRFTAYLLTRRVRKGGGHIMLVAVEPPSPEETTLMNIVSRSYYPMAFGLGVTTTVASVLDLLNIQVFGGDPFSAAAGASVASIAAIAAGSLYVGPVLWLYEDLGVRVFDRAGNVIRRPAIHSFAEEMVEIYTFLFSPIGFTFAVANGDLPLALILLGLVFHLLFTVSMSSTYLYIRFSAKKHLEKVLNKLEKNGALVKQYR
;
A
#
# COMPACT_ATOMS: atom_id res chain seq x y z
N MET A 1 18.34 -18.79 0.92
CA MET A 1 17.77 -18.45 -0.40
C MET A 1 18.80 -17.65 -1.19
N ALA A 2 18.94 -17.93 -2.48
CA ALA A 2 19.92 -17.26 -3.35
C ALA A 2 19.51 -15.81 -3.66
N GLU A 3 20.47 -14.95 -4.00
CA GLU A 3 20.18 -13.56 -4.41
C GLU A 3 19.35 -13.53 -5.70
N PRO A 4 18.62 -12.44 -5.94
CA PRO A 4 18.18 -12.10 -7.28
C PRO A 4 19.38 -12.16 -8.22
N SER A 5 19.32 -13.02 -9.23
CA SER A 5 20.42 -13.21 -10.18
C SER A 5 19.86 -13.38 -11.58
N ILE A 6 20.55 -12.79 -12.55
CA ILE A 6 20.16 -12.88 -13.96
C ILE A 6 20.09 -14.34 -14.41
N ARG A 7 21.06 -15.17 -13.99
CA ARG A 7 21.11 -16.59 -14.36
C ARG A 7 19.90 -17.37 -13.85
N THR A 8 19.55 -17.19 -12.58
CA THR A 8 18.36 -17.83 -11.99
C THR A 8 17.09 -17.31 -12.64
N GLY A 9 16.98 -16.00 -12.87
CA GLY A 9 15.82 -15.41 -13.53
C GLY A 9 15.61 -15.96 -14.94
N VAL A 10 16.67 -16.00 -15.76
CA VAL A 10 16.63 -16.57 -17.12
C VAL A 10 16.23 -18.05 -17.09
N ALA A 11 16.78 -18.84 -16.17
CA ALA A 11 16.40 -20.25 -16.05
C ALA A 11 14.91 -20.44 -15.73
N ILE A 12 14.37 -19.64 -14.82
CA ILE A 12 12.93 -19.64 -14.48
C ILE A 12 12.10 -19.19 -15.70
N THR A 13 12.52 -18.13 -16.38
CA THR A 13 11.85 -17.63 -17.60
C THR A 13 11.77 -18.72 -18.67
N LEU A 14 12.88 -19.42 -18.93
CA LEU A 14 12.93 -20.50 -19.91
C LEU A 14 12.03 -21.67 -19.52
N ALA A 15 11.95 -22.01 -18.23
CA ALA A 15 11.01 -23.03 -17.75
C ALA A 15 9.56 -22.63 -18.01
N GLY A 16 9.19 -21.37 -17.75
CA GLY A 16 7.86 -20.84 -18.06
C GLY A 16 7.53 -20.86 -19.55
N VAL A 17 8.47 -20.42 -20.40
CA VAL A 17 8.32 -20.48 -21.86
C VAL A 17 8.17 -21.91 -22.36
N ALA A 18 8.92 -22.86 -21.78
CA ALA A 18 8.78 -24.28 -22.11
C ALA A 18 7.38 -24.81 -21.75
N LEU A 19 6.81 -24.43 -20.60
CA LEU A 19 5.43 -24.80 -20.25
C LEU A 19 4.41 -24.31 -21.29
N ILE A 20 4.54 -23.04 -21.71
CA ILE A 20 3.66 -22.45 -22.74
C ILE A 20 3.82 -23.17 -24.08
N ALA A 21 5.06 -23.40 -24.51
CA ALA A 21 5.36 -24.05 -25.78
C ALA A 21 4.87 -25.50 -25.83
N ILE A 22 5.07 -26.26 -24.74
CA ILE A 22 4.57 -27.63 -24.61
C ILE A 22 3.04 -27.63 -24.64
N ALA A 23 2.39 -26.74 -23.88
CA ALA A 23 0.93 -26.66 -23.83
C ALA A 23 0.32 -26.32 -25.20
N THR A 24 0.88 -25.33 -25.89
CA THR A 24 0.44 -24.92 -27.23
C THR A 24 0.64 -26.05 -28.24
N SER A 25 1.78 -26.75 -28.19
CA SER A 25 2.07 -27.87 -29.09
C SER A 25 1.13 -29.05 -28.86
N LEU A 26 0.84 -29.37 -27.59
CA LEU A 26 -0.10 -30.42 -27.22
C LEU A 26 -1.55 -30.07 -27.58
N GLU A 27 -1.94 -28.81 -27.44
CA GLU A 27 -3.26 -28.33 -27.87
C GLU A 27 -3.43 -28.47 -29.39
N TYR A 28 -2.42 -28.08 -30.15
CA TYR A 28 -2.41 -28.24 -31.61
C TYR A 28 -2.52 -29.73 -32.01
N ALA A 29 -1.72 -30.60 -31.39
CA ALA A 29 -1.77 -32.05 -31.63
C ALA A 29 -3.15 -32.66 -31.26
N ALA A 30 -3.76 -32.21 -30.17
CA ALA A 30 -5.10 -32.64 -29.76
C ALA A 30 -6.17 -32.20 -30.76
N ARG A 31 -6.14 -30.94 -31.23
CA ARG A 31 -7.06 -30.42 -32.25
C ARG A 31 -6.89 -31.08 -33.61
N ALA A 32 -5.67 -31.48 -33.97
CA ALA A 32 -5.38 -32.20 -35.20
C ALA A 32 -5.84 -33.68 -35.17
N GLY A 33 -6.40 -34.17 -34.05
CA GLY A 33 -6.88 -35.54 -33.92
C GLY A 33 -5.80 -36.57 -33.56
N TRP A 34 -4.61 -36.13 -33.15
CA TRP A 34 -3.50 -37.04 -32.80
C TRP A 34 -3.61 -37.56 -31.37
N LEU A 35 -4.41 -36.90 -30.51
CA LEU A 35 -4.57 -37.18 -29.09
C LEU A 35 -6.06 -37.33 -28.67
N ILE A 36 -6.87 -37.96 -29.51
CA ILE A 36 -8.34 -38.12 -29.34
C ILE A 36 -8.75 -38.78 -28.00
N LEU A 37 -7.83 -39.46 -27.31
CA LEU A 37 -8.09 -40.19 -26.07
C LEU A 37 -7.98 -39.37 -24.76
N LEU A 38 -7.55 -38.10 -24.81
CA LEU A 38 -7.34 -37.30 -23.60
C LEU A 38 -8.60 -36.51 -23.20
N ALA A 39 -9.56 -37.20 -22.58
CA ALA A 39 -10.84 -36.63 -22.18
C ALA A 39 -10.81 -35.88 -20.83
N GLY A 40 -11.61 -34.80 -20.75
CA GLY A 40 -12.08 -34.15 -19.52
C GLY A 40 -11.22 -32.98 -19.03
N TRP A 41 -10.10 -33.29 -18.39
CA TRP A 41 -9.26 -32.31 -17.66
C TRP A 41 -8.06 -31.81 -18.48
N PHE A 42 -7.69 -32.53 -19.54
CA PHE A 42 -6.54 -32.21 -20.38
C PHE A 42 -6.65 -30.83 -21.06
N PRO A 43 -7.79 -30.43 -21.67
CA PRO A 43 -7.93 -29.08 -22.22
C PRO A 43 -7.86 -27.97 -21.17
N ALA A 44 -8.39 -28.21 -19.95
CA ALA A 44 -8.32 -27.26 -18.85
C ALA A 44 -6.88 -27.09 -18.35
N LEU A 45 -6.12 -28.19 -18.24
CA LEU A 45 -4.70 -28.15 -17.91
C LEU A 45 -3.89 -27.38 -18.95
N LEU A 46 -4.13 -27.61 -20.24
CA LEU A 46 -3.44 -26.88 -21.31
C LEU A 46 -3.72 -25.38 -21.24
N ASN A 47 -4.98 -24.98 -20.98
CA ASN A 47 -5.33 -23.58 -20.75
C ASN A 47 -4.62 -22.99 -19.52
N ILE A 48 -4.52 -23.71 -18.41
CA ILE A 48 -3.77 -23.28 -17.22
C ILE A 48 -2.29 -23.08 -17.58
N LEU A 49 -1.66 -24.04 -18.28
CA LEU A 49 -0.26 -23.94 -18.65
C LEU A 49 0.01 -22.80 -19.64
N GLN A 50 -0.91 -22.54 -20.56
CA GLN A 50 -0.77 -21.53 -21.61
C GLN A 50 -1.09 -20.11 -21.13
N PHE A 51 -2.13 -19.94 -20.31
CA PHE A 51 -2.66 -18.62 -19.94
C PHE A 51 -2.52 -18.28 -18.46
N ASP A 52 -2.10 -19.20 -17.59
CA ASP A 52 -1.94 -18.94 -16.16
C ASP A 52 -0.54 -19.30 -15.65
N LEU A 53 -0.24 -20.58 -15.43
CA LEU A 53 1.02 -21.03 -14.81
C LEU A 53 2.26 -20.68 -15.67
N GLY A 54 2.22 -20.94 -16.98
CA GLY A 54 3.34 -20.63 -17.87
C GLY A 54 3.68 -19.14 -17.90
N PRO A 55 2.70 -18.24 -18.13
CA PRO A 55 2.89 -16.80 -18.03
C PRO A 55 3.33 -16.33 -16.64
N ALA A 56 2.80 -16.91 -15.56
CA ALA A 56 3.20 -16.58 -14.18
C ALA A 56 4.67 -16.92 -13.93
N VAL A 57 5.10 -18.14 -14.28
CA VAL A 57 6.49 -18.58 -14.11
C VAL A 57 7.43 -17.74 -14.97
N THR A 58 7.05 -17.49 -16.24
CA THR A 58 7.84 -16.66 -17.16
C THR A 58 8.07 -15.27 -16.61
N SER A 59 6.98 -14.62 -16.18
CA SER A 59 7.00 -13.24 -15.70
C SER A 59 7.68 -13.10 -14.33
N PHE A 60 7.53 -14.07 -13.43
CA PHE A 60 8.33 -14.16 -12.21
C PHE A 60 9.83 -14.24 -12.54
N GLY A 61 10.23 -15.09 -13.49
CA GLY A 61 11.62 -15.21 -13.94
C GLY A 61 12.19 -13.91 -14.50
N VAL A 62 11.41 -13.20 -15.33
CA VAL A 62 11.76 -11.86 -15.85
C VAL A 62 11.96 -10.87 -14.70
N GLY A 63 11.02 -10.83 -13.74
CA GLY A 63 11.14 -9.94 -12.58
C GLY A 63 12.37 -10.25 -11.73
N TRP A 64 12.72 -11.53 -11.58
CA TRP A 64 13.91 -11.97 -10.86
C TRP A 64 15.20 -11.57 -11.57
N ALA A 65 15.22 -11.69 -12.91
CA ALA A 65 16.36 -11.26 -13.72
C ALA A 65 16.57 -9.74 -13.64
N VAL A 66 15.49 -8.95 -13.76
CA VAL A 66 15.56 -7.49 -13.63
C VAL A 66 16.07 -7.07 -12.25
N SER A 67 15.55 -7.69 -11.19
CA SER A 67 16.01 -7.47 -9.82
C SER A 67 17.50 -7.83 -9.63
N GLY A 68 17.97 -8.83 -10.38
CA GLY A 68 19.35 -9.31 -10.35
C GLY A 68 20.35 -8.53 -11.22
N LEU A 69 19.91 -7.51 -11.98
CA LEU A 69 20.83 -6.64 -12.75
C LEU A 69 21.73 -5.82 -11.81
N HIS A 70 21.18 -5.36 -10.69
CA HIS A 70 21.92 -4.68 -9.62
C HIS A 70 21.44 -5.16 -8.25
N PRO A 71 21.91 -6.34 -7.79
CA PRO A 71 21.33 -7.06 -6.63
C PRO A 71 21.51 -6.34 -5.29
N MET A 72 22.34 -5.31 -5.21
CA MET A 72 22.53 -4.49 -4.01
C MET A 72 21.81 -3.14 -4.06
N ARG A 73 21.09 -2.82 -5.15
CA ARG A 73 20.28 -1.61 -5.31
C ARG A 73 18.79 -1.96 -5.27
N LYS A 74 17.94 -0.94 -5.12
CA LYS A 74 16.46 -1.09 -5.15
C LYS A 74 15.88 -1.35 -6.55
N TRP A 75 16.49 -2.23 -7.34
CA TRP A 75 16.03 -2.59 -8.69
C TRP A 75 14.79 -3.51 -8.69
N TYR A 76 14.53 -4.17 -7.56
CA TYR A 76 13.31 -4.93 -7.32
C TYR A 76 12.02 -4.08 -7.39
N LEU A 77 12.13 -2.75 -7.34
CA LEU A 77 11.00 -1.84 -7.51
C LEU A 77 10.46 -1.83 -8.95
N TYR A 78 11.30 -2.09 -9.97
CA TYR A 78 10.87 -2.16 -11.36
C TYR A 78 9.85 -3.27 -11.62
N PRO A 79 10.12 -4.54 -11.28
CA PRO A 79 9.12 -5.60 -11.47
C PRO A 79 7.90 -5.41 -10.58
N ALA A 80 8.05 -4.83 -9.38
CA ALA A 80 6.90 -4.51 -8.54
C ALA A 80 5.96 -3.48 -9.19
N ALA A 81 6.52 -2.34 -9.64
CA ALA A 81 5.75 -1.29 -10.32
C ALA A 81 5.19 -1.76 -11.67
N GLY A 82 6.00 -2.48 -12.45
CA GLY A 82 5.60 -3.03 -13.74
C GLY A 82 4.49 -4.08 -13.61
N GLY A 83 4.58 -4.96 -12.60
CA GLY A 83 3.55 -5.95 -12.30
C GLY A 83 2.22 -5.31 -11.91
N LEU A 84 2.25 -4.28 -11.04
CA LEU A 84 1.06 -3.52 -10.67
C LEU A 84 0.45 -2.81 -11.88
N LEU A 85 1.25 -2.09 -12.67
CA LEU A 85 0.79 -1.40 -13.87
C LEU A 85 0.16 -2.36 -14.87
N LEU A 86 0.80 -3.50 -15.14
CA LEU A 86 0.26 -4.50 -16.05
C LEU A 86 -1.08 -5.03 -15.54
N ALA A 87 -1.15 -5.46 -14.27
CA ALA A 87 -2.38 -6.00 -13.70
C ALA A 87 -3.54 -5.00 -13.77
N THR A 88 -3.30 -3.74 -13.38
CA THR A 88 -4.37 -2.74 -13.29
C THR A 88 -4.77 -2.18 -14.64
N SER A 89 -3.82 -1.98 -15.56
CA SER A 89 -4.13 -1.53 -16.92
C SER A 89 -4.84 -2.60 -17.74
N SER A 90 -4.45 -3.88 -17.62
CA SER A 90 -5.16 -4.98 -18.29
C SER A 90 -6.55 -5.19 -17.71
N PHE A 91 -6.72 -5.05 -16.38
CA PHE A 91 -8.05 -5.09 -15.77
C PHE A 91 -8.94 -3.96 -16.31
N ALA A 92 -8.44 -2.72 -16.33
CA ALA A 92 -9.17 -1.59 -16.89
C ALA A 92 -9.53 -1.79 -18.37
N ALA A 93 -8.57 -2.28 -19.17
CA ALA A 93 -8.78 -2.61 -20.57
C ALA A 93 -9.86 -3.69 -20.76
N SER A 94 -9.90 -4.70 -19.88
CA SER A 94 -10.91 -5.78 -19.94
C SER A 94 -12.34 -5.24 -19.81
N ILE A 95 -12.52 -4.19 -19.01
CA ILE A 95 -13.82 -3.55 -18.79
C ILE A 95 -14.17 -2.64 -19.96
N LEU A 96 -13.21 -1.85 -20.45
CA LEU A 96 -13.44 -0.83 -21.47
C LEU A 96 -13.63 -1.39 -22.88
N ILE A 97 -12.91 -2.46 -23.23
CA ILE A 97 -12.77 -2.88 -24.63
C ILE A 97 -13.74 -4.02 -25.01
N ARG A 98 -14.41 -4.66 -24.04
CA ARG A 98 -15.27 -5.86 -24.24
C ARG A 98 -14.72 -6.76 -25.38
N PRO A 99 -13.54 -7.36 -25.20
CA PRO A 99 -12.84 -8.04 -26.28
C PRO A 99 -13.73 -9.13 -26.93
N GLU A 100 -14.08 -8.95 -28.20
CA GLU A 100 -15.00 -9.85 -28.93
C GLU A 100 -14.39 -11.20 -29.37
N PRO A 101 -13.06 -11.43 -29.42
CA PRO A 101 -12.52 -12.78 -29.54
C PRO A 101 -11.98 -13.33 -28.21
N ILE A 102 -12.27 -14.62 -27.97
CA ILE A 102 -11.87 -15.41 -26.79
C ILE A 102 -10.37 -15.26 -26.47
N LEU A 103 -9.51 -15.19 -27.50
CA LEU A 103 -8.06 -15.05 -27.33
C LEU A 103 -7.67 -13.73 -26.65
N TYR A 104 -8.30 -12.60 -27.01
CA TYR A 104 -8.00 -11.32 -26.35
C TYR A 104 -8.48 -11.32 -24.91
N THR A 105 -9.62 -11.95 -24.61
CA THR A 105 -10.10 -12.14 -23.24
C THR A 105 -9.12 -12.98 -22.43
N ALA A 106 -8.66 -14.10 -22.97
CA ALA A 106 -7.69 -14.98 -22.31
C ALA A 106 -6.36 -14.27 -22.04
N ILE A 107 -5.83 -13.51 -23.01
CA ILE A 107 -4.61 -12.71 -22.84
C ILE A 107 -4.81 -11.63 -21.78
N THR A 108 -5.93 -10.90 -21.81
CA THR A 108 -6.18 -9.81 -20.86
C THR A 108 -6.36 -10.33 -19.43
N LEU A 109 -7.01 -11.50 -19.27
CA LEU A 109 -7.12 -12.18 -17.98
C LEU A 109 -5.75 -12.72 -17.52
N SER A 110 -4.95 -13.28 -18.42
CA SER A 110 -3.58 -13.72 -18.13
C SER A 110 -2.70 -12.56 -17.63
N LEU A 111 -2.78 -11.40 -18.28
CA LEU A 111 -2.06 -10.20 -17.85
C LEU A 111 -2.52 -9.72 -16.47
N THR A 112 -3.83 -9.73 -16.23
CA THR A 112 -4.44 -9.26 -14.98
C THR A 112 -4.15 -10.16 -13.80
N TRP A 113 -4.32 -11.47 -13.98
CA TRP A 113 -4.39 -12.43 -12.87
C TRP A 113 -3.15 -13.30 -12.72
N SER A 114 -2.29 -13.36 -13.75
CA SER A 114 -1.09 -14.18 -13.73
C SER A 114 0.18 -13.33 -13.87
N VAL A 115 0.39 -12.66 -15.00
CA VAL A 115 1.64 -11.94 -15.30
C VAL A 115 1.89 -10.78 -14.33
N GLY A 116 0.90 -9.91 -14.12
CA GLY A 116 1.03 -8.78 -13.23
C GLY A 116 1.31 -9.19 -11.77
N PRO A 117 0.49 -10.06 -11.16
CA PRO A 117 0.72 -10.59 -9.82
C PRO A 117 2.05 -11.33 -9.65
N ALA A 118 2.49 -12.10 -10.64
CA ALA A 118 3.76 -12.83 -10.57
C ALA A 118 4.99 -11.90 -10.66
N LEU A 119 4.94 -10.84 -11.48
CA LEU A 119 5.97 -9.79 -11.50
C LEU A 119 6.02 -9.03 -10.17
N LEU A 120 4.85 -8.68 -9.63
CA LEU A 120 4.73 -8.03 -8.33
C LEU A 120 5.34 -8.91 -7.23
N ALA A 121 4.95 -10.19 -7.18
CA ALA A 121 5.48 -11.16 -6.23
C ALA A 121 7.00 -11.32 -6.36
N SER A 122 7.52 -11.40 -7.60
CA SER A 122 8.96 -11.44 -7.83
C SER A 122 9.67 -10.21 -7.27
N GLY A 123 9.14 -9.01 -7.49
CA GLY A 123 9.72 -7.78 -6.95
C GLY A 123 9.67 -7.72 -5.42
N VAL A 124 8.56 -8.14 -4.81
CA VAL A 124 8.42 -8.19 -3.35
C VAL A 124 9.39 -9.18 -2.72
N VAL A 125 9.46 -10.42 -3.24
CA VAL A 125 10.38 -11.46 -2.73
C VAL A 125 11.84 -11.02 -2.91
N ALA A 126 12.19 -10.45 -4.06
CA ALA A 126 13.52 -9.91 -4.29
C ALA A 126 13.84 -8.78 -3.28
N GLY A 127 12.91 -7.84 -3.06
CA GLY A 127 13.06 -6.77 -2.08
C GLY A 127 13.26 -7.26 -0.65
N MET A 128 12.50 -8.28 -0.23
CA MET A 128 12.69 -8.93 1.07
C MET A 128 14.10 -9.49 1.21
N LEU A 129 14.60 -10.22 0.21
CA LEU A 129 15.94 -10.81 0.24
C LEU A 129 17.06 -9.76 0.24
N VAL A 130 16.93 -8.73 -0.60
CA VAL A 130 17.88 -7.62 -0.65
C VAL A 130 17.94 -6.89 0.70
N ASN A 131 16.79 -6.56 1.29
CA ASN A 131 16.73 -5.88 2.58
C ASN A 131 17.25 -6.74 3.74
N MET A 132 16.89 -8.03 3.77
CA MET A 132 17.42 -8.97 4.77
C MET A 132 18.95 -9.02 4.72
N ARG A 133 19.54 -9.02 3.52
CA ARG A 133 20.98 -9.11 3.35
C ARG A 133 21.67 -7.80 3.67
N ALA A 134 21.12 -6.68 3.20
CA ALA A 134 21.61 -5.34 3.50
C ALA A 134 21.64 -5.11 5.02
N SER A 135 20.60 -5.52 5.73
CA SER A 135 20.54 -5.53 7.21
C SER A 135 21.64 -6.39 7.84
N ARG A 136 21.83 -7.64 7.37
CA ARG A 136 22.90 -8.53 7.87
C ARG A 136 24.30 -7.96 7.70
N HIS A 137 24.52 -7.17 6.65
CA HIS A 137 25.81 -6.56 6.36
C HIS A 137 25.93 -5.11 6.88
N GLY A 138 24.90 -4.58 7.55
CA GLY A 138 24.89 -3.20 8.04
C GLY A 138 24.93 -2.13 6.94
N VAL A 139 24.57 -2.49 5.71
CA VAL A 139 24.57 -1.59 4.55
C VAL A 139 23.15 -1.19 4.22
N LYS A 140 22.92 0.07 3.85
CA LYS A 140 21.65 0.50 3.23
C LYS A 140 21.75 0.35 1.71
N PRO A 141 20.81 -0.35 1.05
CA PRO A 141 20.86 -0.48 -0.40
C PRO A 141 20.71 0.90 -1.03
N PRO A 142 21.56 1.27 -2.03
CA PRO A 142 21.44 2.57 -2.67
C PRO A 142 20.07 2.72 -3.34
N PRO A 143 19.54 3.95 -3.39
CA PRO A 143 18.27 4.23 -4.03
C PRO A 143 18.30 3.89 -5.53
N ASN A 144 17.13 3.71 -6.10
CA ASN A 144 16.98 3.57 -7.53
C ASN A 144 17.07 4.97 -8.19
N PRO A 145 17.83 5.16 -9.28
CA PRO A 145 17.87 6.46 -9.96
C PRO A 145 16.49 6.98 -10.42
N HIS A 146 15.53 6.08 -10.63
CA HIS A 146 14.18 6.38 -11.11
C HIS A 146 13.09 6.17 -10.03
N GLU A 147 13.45 6.22 -8.75
CA GLU A 147 12.52 5.94 -7.64
C GLU A 147 11.32 6.89 -7.66
N ASN A 148 11.53 8.19 -7.95
CA ASN A 148 10.44 9.18 -8.03
C ASN A 148 9.45 8.92 -9.18
N GLU A 149 9.95 8.51 -10.34
CA GLU A 149 9.13 8.17 -11.50
C GLU A 149 8.31 6.90 -11.23
N LEU A 150 8.93 5.90 -10.60
CA LEU A 150 8.25 4.67 -10.19
C LEU A 150 7.14 4.94 -9.17
N ASP A 151 7.34 5.87 -8.23
CA ASP A 151 6.31 6.29 -7.26
C ASP A 151 5.08 6.86 -7.98
N THR A 152 5.31 7.75 -8.94
CA THR A 152 4.24 8.35 -9.74
C THR A 152 3.50 7.31 -10.57
N VAL A 153 4.24 6.37 -11.17
CA VAL A 153 3.67 5.26 -11.94
C VAL A 153 2.81 4.35 -11.07
N VAL A 154 3.25 4.02 -9.85
CA VAL A 154 2.47 3.18 -8.94
C VAL A 154 1.17 3.87 -8.53
N ILE A 155 1.21 5.16 -8.21
CA ILE A 155 0.01 5.92 -7.88
C ILE A 155 -0.95 5.96 -9.07
N ALA A 156 -0.45 6.23 -10.29
CA ALA A 156 -1.27 6.20 -11.50
C ALA A 156 -1.88 4.81 -11.74
N ALA A 157 -1.09 3.74 -11.54
CA ALA A 157 -1.52 2.37 -11.68
C ALA A 157 -2.67 2.01 -10.73
N LEU A 158 -2.70 2.59 -9.51
CA LEU A 158 -3.79 2.38 -8.56
C LEU A 158 -5.12 3.02 -9.00
N TYR A 159 -5.08 4.07 -9.82
CA TYR A 159 -6.29 4.68 -10.39
C TYR A 159 -6.76 4.01 -11.69
N MET A 160 -5.92 3.23 -12.36
CA MET A 160 -6.26 2.56 -13.63
C MET A 160 -7.56 1.73 -13.55
N PRO A 161 -7.79 0.88 -12.53
CA PRO A 161 -9.02 0.07 -12.43
C PRO A 161 -10.29 0.93 -12.31
N LEU A 162 -10.15 2.18 -11.90
CA LEU A 162 -11.24 3.12 -11.71
C LEU A 162 -11.51 3.99 -12.94
N LEU A 163 -10.68 3.91 -13.99
CA LEU A 163 -10.86 4.67 -15.24
C LEU A 163 -12.23 4.46 -15.91
N PRO A 164 -12.84 3.26 -15.90
CA PRO A 164 -14.20 3.09 -16.43
C PRO A 164 -15.24 3.99 -15.73
N LEU A 165 -14.95 4.48 -14.53
CA LEU A 165 -15.82 5.35 -13.73
C LEU A 165 -15.48 6.83 -13.89
N ILE A 166 -14.57 7.23 -14.79
CA ILE A 166 -14.10 8.62 -14.92
C ILE A 166 -15.19 9.62 -15.32
N THR A 167 -16.27 9.14 -15.94
CA THR A 167 -17.44 9.94 -16.30
C THR A 167 -18.46 10.06 -15.17
N ASP A 168 -18.33 9.24 -14.11
CA ASP A 168 -19.23 9.26 -12.96
C ASP A 168 -18.83 10.37 -11.98
N THR A 169 -19.77 11.25 -11.65
CA THR A 169 -19.54 12.30 -10.64
C THR A 169 -19.27 11.68 -9.26
N ALA A 170 -19.86 10.52 -8.96
CA ALA A 170 -19.62 9.81 -7.72
C ALA A 170 -18.17 9.32 -7.58
N PHE A 171 -17.47 9.03 -8.70
CA PHE A 171 -16.05 8.69 -8.66
C PHE A 171 -15.21 9.83 -8.07
N TYR A 172 -15.39 11.05 -8.56
CA TYR A 172 -14.64 12.21 -8.05
C TYR A 172 -14.96 12.47 -6.58
N LEU A 173 -16.24 12.44 -6.21
CA LEU A 173 -16.68 12.67 -4.83
C LEU A 173 -16.15 11.62 -3.85
N ARG A 174 -15.99 10.36 -4.28
CA ARG A 174 -15.57 9.25 -3.41
C ARG A 174 -14.06 9.03 -3.37
N TYR A 175 -13.31 9.38 -4.42
CA TYR A 175 -11.91 8.97 -4.54
C TYR A 175 -10.91 10.09 -4.87
N VAL A 176 -11.36 11.21 -5.47
CA VAL A 176 -10.47 12.32 -5.84
C VAL A 176 -10.59 13.46 -4.82
N VAL A 177 -11.81 13.91 -4.56
CA VAL A 177 -12.10 14.97 -3.60
C VAL A 177 -11.59 14.63 -2.20
N PRO A 178 -11.78 13.40 -1.67
CA PRO A 178 -11.26 13.05 -0.35
C PRO A 178 -9.73 13.12 -0.28
N VAL A 179 -9.02 12.73 -1.34
CA VAL A 179 -7.55 12.84 -1.39
C VAL A 179 -7.12 14.31 -1.30
N ILE A 180 -7.72 15.18 -2.10
CA ILE A 180 -7.39 16.61 -2.13
C ILE A 180 -7.73 17.27 -0.79
N LEU A 181 -8.91 17.00 -0.24
CA LEU A 181 -9.34 17.56 1.05
C LEU A 181 -8.47 17.06 2.20
N THR A 182 -8.16 15.77 2.25
CA THR A 182 -7.27 15.18 3.26
C THR A 182 -5.90 15.84 3.18
N TRP A 183 -5.31 15.91 1.97
CA TRP A 183 -4.02 16.55 1.76
C TRP A 183 -4.04 18.04 2.15
N LEU A 184 -5.06 18.79 1.75
CA LEU A 184 -5.18 20.21 2.07
C LEU A 184 -5.31 20.41 3.59
N PHE A 185 -6.12 19.60 4.26
CA PHE A 185 -6.27 19.65 5.71
C PHE A 185 -4.94 19.37 6.42
N TRP A 186 -4.22 18.33 5.99
CA TRP A 186 -2.88 18.02 6.47
C TRP A 186 -1.88 19.15 6.20
N HIS A 187 -1.89 19.71 4.99
CA HIS A 187 -1.01 20.81 4.57
C HIS A 187 -1.23 22.07 5.42
N MET A 188 -2.47 22.35 5.81
CA MET A 188 -2.81 23.59 6.51
C MET A 188 -2.63 23.50 8.03
N LEU A 189 -2.75 22.30 8.61
CA LEU A 189 -2.87 22.15 10.07
C LEU A 189 -1.79 21.31 10.73
N ALA A 190 -1.10 20.42 10.02
CA ALA A 190 -0.18 19.46 10.66
C ALA A 190 0.94 20.16 11.46
N ASP A 191 1.56 21.20 10.90
CA ASP A 191 2.60 21.99 11.58
C ASP A 191 2.07 22.70 12.84
N ARG A 192 0.93 23.39 12.71
CA ARG A 192 0.30 24.16 13.79
C ARG A 192 -0.09 23.25 14.94
N PHE A 193 -0.68 22.10 14.62
CA PHE A 193 -1.21 21.16 15.56
C PHE A 193 -0.10 20.39 16.30
N THR A 194 0.92 19.92 15.56
CA THR A 194 2.11 19.27 16.12
C THR A 194 2.80 20.18 17.13
N ALA A 195 3.08 21.43 16.75
CA ALA A 195 3.72 22.39 17.64
C ALA A 195 2.85 22.73 18.87
N TYR A 196 1.53 22.84 18.68
CA TYR A 196 0.60 23.08 19.78
C TYR A 196 0.61 21.93 20.80
N LEU A 197 0.50 20.68 20.35
CA LEU A 197 0.51 19.50 21.21
C LEU A 197 1.80 19.39 22.02
N LEU A 198 2.96 19.56 21.37
CA LEU A 198 4.27 19.52 22.02
C LEU A 198 4.42 20.65 23.05
N THR A 199 4.06 21.88 22.69
CA THR A 199 4.12 23.03 23.61
C THR A 199 3.16 22.85 24.79
N ARG A 200 1.95 22.34 24.54
CA ARG A 200 0.95 22.07 25.59
C ARG A 200 1.44 21.02 26.58
N ARG A 201 2.14 19.98 26.10
CA ARG A 201 2.73 18.94 26.96
C ARG A 201 3.79 19.53 27.90
N VAL A 202 4.68 20.38 27.39
CA VAL A 202 5.67 21.11 28.21
C VAL A 202 4.97 21.99 29.26
N ARG A 203 3.96 22.78 28.84
CA ARG A 203 3.22 23.66 29.75
C ARG A 203 2.49 22.89 30.87
N LYS A 204 1.82 21.79 30.53
CA LYS A 204 1.13 20.94 31.52
C LYS A 204 2.10 20.23 32.47
N GLY A 205 3.34 20.00 32.05
CA GLY A 205 4.37 19.39 32.87
C GLY A 205 4.97 20.29 33.95
N GLY A 206 4.50 21.54 34.11
CA GLY A 206 4.88 22.42 35.22
C GLY A 206 6.38 22.72 35.33
N GLY A 207 7.14 22.64 34.22
CA GLY A 207 8.61 22.80 34.22
C GLY A 207 9.41 21.52 34.48
N HIS A 208 8.76 20.41 34.84
CA HIS A 208 9.40 19.10 34.94
C HIS A 208 9.60 18.44 33.57
N ILE A 209 8.76 18.78 32.59
CA ILE A 209 8.85 18.25 31.23
C ILE A 209 9.51 19.28 30.32
N MET A 210 10.54 18.86 29.57
CA MET A 210 11.17 19.66 28.53
C MET A 210 11.33 18.87 27.23
N LEU A 211 11.41 19.58 26.10
CA LEU A 211 11.73 18.97 24.81
C LEU A 211 13.21 19.12 24.55
N VAL A 212 13.87 18.03 24.16
CA VAL A 212 15.30 18.00 23.88
C VAL A 212 15.49 17.55 22.44
N ALA A 213 16.25 18.30 21.66
CA ALA A 213 16.72 17.83 20.35
C ALA A 213 17.86 16.84 20.58
N VAL A 214 17.62 15.56 20.24
CA VAL A 214 18.57 14.45 20.46
C VAL A 214 19.19 14.00 19.14
N GLU A 215 18.42 14.09 18.04
CA GLU A 215 18.84 13.72 16.69
C GLU A 215 18.63 14.93 15.76
N PRO A 216 19.44 15.06 14.68
CA PRO A 216 19.16 16.05 13.66
C PRO A 216 17.82 15.75 12.98
N PRO A 217 17.03 16.77 12.62
CA PRO A 217 15.77 16.56 11.92
C PRO A 217 16.04 15.92 10.55
N SER A 218 15.39 14.79 10.29
CA SER A 218 15.54 14.02 9.05
C SER A 218 14.20 13.94 8.34
N PRO A 219 13.91 14.81 7.36
CA PRO A 219 12.67 14.71 6.61
C PRO A 219 12.65 13.39 5.85
N GLU A 220 11.51 12.70 5.90
CA GLU A 220 11.30 11.45 5.16
C GLU A 220 11.53 11.64 3.65
N GLU A 221 12.28 10.73 3.04
CA GLU A 221 12.44 10.71 1.59
C GLU A 221 11.15 10.29 0.89
N THR A 222 10.82 10.93 -0.23
CA THR A 222 9.69 10.51 -1.08
C THR A 222 10.13 9.29 -1.88
N THR A 223 9.98 8.11 -1.27
CA THR A 223 10.25 6.81 -1.92
C THR A 223 9.03 5.92 -1.80
N LEU A 224 8.85 4.98 -2.74
CA LEU A 224 7.72 4.05 -2.75
C LEU A 224 7.54 3.37 -1.39
N MET A 225 8.63 2.86 -0.83
CA MET A 225 8.58 2.12 0.42
C MET A 225 8.15 3.02 1.59
N ASN A 226 8.62 4.26 1.62
CA ASN A 226 8.23 5.22 2.64
C ASN A 226 6.76 5.61 2.48
N ILE A 227 6.31 5.87 1.25
CA ILE A 227 4.91 6.21 0.98
C ILE A 227 3.99 5.04 1.38
N VAL A 228 4.33 3.80 1.00
CA VAL A 228 3.56 2.59 1.32
C VAL A 228 3.53 2.32 2.82
N SER A 229 4.67 2.43 3.51
CA SER A 229 4.73 2.22 4.97
C SER A 229 3.99 3.30 5.74
N ARG A 230 4.02 4.55 5.27
CA ARG A 230 3.31 5.68 5.88
C ARG A 230 1.82 5.66 5.56
N SER A 231 1.40 5.21 4.38
CA SER A 231 -0.01 5.14 3.97
C SER A 231 -0.81 4.10 4.75
N TYR A 232 -0.14 3.14 5.40
CA TYR A 232 -0.74 2.22 6.35
C TYR A 232 -1.50 2.94 7.47
N TYR A 233 -0.92 3.98 8.08
CA TYR A 233 -1.53 4.66 9.25
C TYR A 233 -2.91 5.28 8.96
N PRO A 234 -3.09 6.13 7.93
CA PRO A 234 -4.41 6.66 7.60
C PRO A 234 -5.38 5.54 7.21
N MET A 235 -4.94 4.54 6.43
CA MET A 235 -5.79 3.42 6.05
C MET A 235 -6.30 2.64 7.28
N ALA A 236 -5.40 2.28 8.20
CA ALA A 236 -5.73 1.57 9.42
C ALA A 236 -6.69 2.36 10.30
N PHE A 237 -6.46 3.66 10.43
CA PHE A 237 -7.36 4.55 11.16
C PHE A 237 -8.76 4.62 10.54
N GLY A 238 -8.86 4.74 9.20
CA GLY A 238 -10.15 4.75 8.51
C GLY A 238 -10.97 3.49 8.78
N LEU A 239 -10.32 2.34 8.70
CA LEU A 239 -10.94 1.04 9.00
C LEU A 239 -11.32 0.92 10.48
N GLY A 240 -10.40 1.22 11.39
CA GLY A 240 -10.62 1.13 12.84
C GLY A 240 -11.77 2.01 13.31
N VAL A 241 -11.85 3.26 12.84
CA VAL A 241 -12.97 4.16 13.15
C VAL A 241 -14.27 3.62 12.59
N THR A 242 -14.29 3.19 11.33
CA THR A 242 -15.52 2.72 10.68
C THR A 242 -16.09 1.48 11.38
N THR A 243 -15.24 0.52 11.72
CA THR A 243 -15.68 -0.69 12.41
C THR A 243 -16.07 -0.43 13.85
N THR A 244 -15.38 0.49 14.55
CA THR A 244 -15.79 0.90 15.90
C THR A 244 -17.17 1.54 15.88
N VAL A 245 -17.40 2.47 14.95
CA VAL A 245 -18.71 3.14 14.79
C VAL A 245 -19.79 2.14 14.39
N ALA A 246 -19.50 1.23 13.44
CA ALA A 246 -20.44 0.17 13.06
C ALA A 246 -20.82 -0.71 14.25
N SER A 247 -19.83 -1.17 15.03
CA SER A 247 -20.05 -2.02 16.20
C SER A 247 -20.90 -1.33 17.26
N VAL A 248 -20.67 -0.03 17.51
CA VAL A 248 -21.48 0.75 18.45
C VAL A 248 -22.91 0.92 17.95
N LEU A 249 -23.10 1.14 16.65
CA LEU A 249 -24.44 1.29 16.07
C LEU A 249 -25.20 -0.04 16.01
N ASP A 250 -24.50 -1.15 15.76
CA ASP A 250 -25.06 -2.49 15.82
C ASP A 250 -25.53 -2.84 17.25
N LEU A 251 -24.77 -2.45 18.29
CA LEU A 251 -25.21 -2.57 19.69
C LEU A 251 -26.51 -1.79 19.99
N LEU A 252 -26.79 -0.74 19.21
CA LEU A 252 -28.03 0.04 19.30
C LEU A 252 -29.13 -0.49 18.36
N ASN A 253 -28.94 -1.67 17.76
CA ASN A 253 -29.80 -2.26 16.72
C ASN A 253 -29.97 -1.37 15.47
N ILE A 254 -28.96 -0.54 15.16
CA ILE A 254 -28.92 0.29 13.95
C ILE A 254 -27.92 -0.36 12.98
N GLN A 255 -28.42 -1.13 12.02
CA GLN A 255 -27.57 -1.76 11.01
C GLN A 255 -27.16 -0.73 9.94
N VAL A 256 -25.89 -0.33 9.96
CA VAL A 256 -25.36 0.74 9.09
C VAL A 256 -24.97 0.20 7.71
N PHE A 257 -24.42 -1.02 7.67
CA PHE A 257 -23.93 -1.67 6.46
C PHE A 257 -24.77 -2.93 6.19
N GLY A 258 -26.03 -2.72 5.82
CA GLY A 258 -26.94 -3.77 5.36
C GLY A 258 -26.98 -3.90 3.83
N GLY A 259 -27.67 -4.93 3.34
CA GLY A 259 -27.87 -5.17 1.90
C GLY A 259 -26.99 -6.30 1.35
N ASP A 260 -26.70 -6.24 0.06
CA ASP A 260 -25.82 -7.22 -0.57
C ASP A 260 -24.34 -7.01 -0.16
N PRO A 261 -23.50 -8.06 -0.22
CA PRO A 261 -22.12 -7.99 0.27
C PRO A 261 -21.24 -6.92 -0.38
N PHE A 262 -21.46 -6.63 -1.66
CA PHE A 262 -20.70 -5.61 -2.39
C PHE A 262 -21.13 -4.20 -1.98
N SER A 263 -22.44 -3.95 -1.83
CA SER A 263 -22.96 -2.68 -1.35
C SER A 263 -22.49 -2.37 0.07
N ALA A 264 -22.53 -3.36 0.97
CA ALA A 264 -22.02 -3.20 2.33
C ALA A 264 -20.53 -2.89 2.37
N ALA A 265 -19.71 -3.61 1.58
CA ALA A 265 -18.28 -3.33 1.46
C ALA A 265 -17.97 -1.95 0.87
N ALA A 266 -18.73 -1.52 -0.14
CA ALA A 266 -18.61 -0.18 -0.71
C ALA A 266 -18.99 0.90 0.31
N GLY A 267 -20.07 0.72 1.07
CA GLY A 267 -20.49 1.62 2.13
C GLY A 267 -19.42 1.78 3.22
N ALA A 268 -18.86 0.67 3.69
CA ALA A 268 -17.78 0.67 4.67
C ALA A 268 -16.50 1.33 4.13
N SER A 269 -16.18 1.13 2.85
CA SER A 269 -15.05 1.79 2.19
C SER A 269 -15.23 3.31 2.14
N VAL A 270 -16.42 3.78 1.76
CA VAL A 270 -16.73 5.23 1.73
C VAL A 270 -16.68 5.84 3.13
N ALA A 271 -17.25 5.17 4.13
CA ALA A 271 -17.17 5.61 5.52
C ALA A 271 -15.73 5.69 6.02
N SER A 272 -14.89 4.71 5.66
CA SER A 272 -13.47 4.69 6.00
C SER A 272 -12.71 5.82 5.32
N ILE A 273 -12.99 6.12 4.05
CA ILE A 273 -12.39 7.26 3.34
C ILE A 273 -12.80 8.59 4.00
N ALA A 274 -14.06 8.72 4.40
CA ALA A 274 -14.52 9.90 5.13
C ALA A 274 -13.82 10.03 6.50
N ALA A 275 -13.66 8.93 7.22
CA ALA A 275 -12.92 8.90 8.49
C ALA A 275 -11.44 9.29 8.30
N ILE A 276 -10.80 8.81 7.23
CA ILE A 276 -9.44 9.24 6.84
C ILE A 276 -9.42 10.75 6.67
N ALA A 277 -10.30 11.31 5.85
CA ALA A 277 -10.32 12.75 5.59
C ALA A 277 -10.58 13.59 6.86
N ALA A 278 -11.43 13.12 7.75
CA ALA A 278 -11.82 13.85 8.96
C ALA A 278 -10.77 13.80 10.08
N GLY A 279 -10.10 12.66 10.28
CA GLY A 279 -9.38 12.39 11.54
C GLY A 279 -7.92 11.95 11.40
N SER A 280 -7.47 11.54 10.21
CA SER A 280 -6.14 10.93 10.05
C SER A 280 -4.95 11.87 10.30
N LEU A 281 -5.19 13.19 10.47
CA LEU A 281 -4.16 14.17 10.80
C LEU A 281 -3.29 13.74 12.00
N TYR A 282 -3.92 13.17 13.04
CA TYR A 282 -3.26 12.78 14.29
C TYR A 282 -2.31 11.60 14.11
N VAL A 283 -2.76 10.59 13.36
CA VAL A 283 -2.06 9.30 13.20
C VAL A 283 -1.16 9.27 11.97
N GLY A 284 -1.36 10.20 11.03
CA GLY A 284 -0.50 10.39 9.87
C GLY A 284 0.50 11.53 10.11
N PRO A 285 0.29 12.72 9.52
CA PRO A 285 1.26 13.82 9.54
C PRO A 285 1.84 14.20 10.90
N VAL A 286 1.03 14.21 11.97
CA VAL A 286 1.49 14.60 13.31
C VAL A 286 2.44 13.54 13.88
N LEU A 287 2.10 12.26 13.74
CA LEU A 287 2.95 11.16 14.16
C LEU A 287 4.26 11.13 13.37
N TRP A 288 4.18 11.30 12.04
CA TRP A 288 5.37 11.34 11.18
C TRP A 288 6.30 12.50 11.56
N LEU A 289 5.74 13.69 11.83
CA LEU A 289 6.53 14.81 12.33
C LEU A 289 7.18 14.51 13.69
N TYR A 290 6.51 13.79 14.61
CA TYR A 290 7.14 13.39 15.88
C TYR A 290 8.34 12.48 15.69
N GLU A 291 8.29 11.60 14.69
CA GLU A 291 9.39 10.71 14.35
C GLU A 291 10.54 11.47 13.67
N ASP A 292 10.22 12.34 12.72
CA ASP A 292 11.19 13.06 11.87
C ASP A 292 11.90 14.23 12.57
N LEU A 293 11.30 14.79 13.63
CA LEU A 293 11.83 15.97 14.33
C LEU A 293 13.14 15.72 15.08
N GLY A 294 13.46 14.47 15.43
CA GLY A 294 14.59 14.16 16.32
C GLY A 294 14.45 14.70 17.74
N VAL A 295 13.25 15.15 18.11
CA VAL A 295 12.93 15.72 19.43
C VAL A 295 12.39 14.64 20.36
N ARG A 296 12.83 14.65 21.62
CA ARG A 296 12.37 13.76 22.68
C ARG A 296 11.79 14.55 23.85
N VAL A 297 10.86 13.93 24.57
CA VAL A 297 10.27 14.47 25.79
C VAL A 297 11.11 13.98 26.96
N PHE A 298 11.74 14.91 27.69
CA PHE A 298 12.49 14.60 28.90
C PHE A 298 11.68 15.01 30.13
N ASP A 299 11.40 14.03 30.96
CA ASP A 299 10.81 14.22 32.29
C ASP A 299 11.93 14.27 33.33
N ARG A 300 12.14 15.46 33.90
CA ARG A 300 13.14 15.74 34.94
C ARG A 300 12.84 15.02 36.25
N ALA A 301 11.57 14.82 36.59
CA ALA A 301 11.19 14.21 37.86
C ALA A 301 11.49 12.71 37.86
N GLY A 302 11.19 12.04 36.74
CA GLY A 302 11.51 10.62 36.54
C GLY A 302 12.91 10.34 35.97
N ASN A 303 13.63 11.37 35.51
CA ASN A 303 14.87 11.26 34.72
C ASN A 303 14.71 10.32 33.51
N VAL A 304 13.58 10.41 32.81
CA VAL A 304 13.26 9.54 31.66
C VAL A 304 13.14 10.35 30.38
N ILE A 305 13.80 9.88 29.31
CA ILE A 305 13.63 10.39 27.95
C ILE A 305 12.67 9.47 27.21
N ARG A 306 11.60 10.03 26.64
CA ARG A 306 10.59 9.29 25.87
C ARG A 306 10.37 9.93 24.52
N ARG A 307 9.92 9.13 23.55
CA ARG A 307 9.44 9.67 22.28
C ARG A 307 8.12 10.43 22.51
N PRO A 308 7.86 11.51 21.75
CA PRO A 308 6.53 12.06 21.69
C PRO A 308 5.57 10.99 21.16
N ALA A 309 4.37 10.98 21.73
CA ALA A 309 3.34 9.99 21.49
C ALA A 309 2.01 10.74 21.41
N ILE A 310 1.12 10.27 20.54
CA ILE A 310 -0.21 10.83 20.36
C ILE A 310 -1.14 10.27 21.46
N HIS A 311 -2.44 10.51 21.35
CA HIS A 311 -3.39 10.00 22.34
C HIS A 311 -3.53 8.47 22.21
N SER A 312 -3.58 7.73 23.32
CA SER A 312 -3.60 6.26 23.33
C SER A 312 -4.71 5.67 22.44
N PHE A 313 -5.92 6.22 22.52
CA PHE A 313 -7.03 5.81 21.65
C PHE A 313 -6.71 5.91 20.14
N ALA A 314 -5.98 6.96 19.72
CA ALA A 314 -5.59 7.09 18.33
C ALA A 314 -4.48 6.10 17.93
N GLU A 315 -3.62 5.71 18.88
CA GLU A 315 -2.62 4.65 18.69
C GLU A 315 -3.30 3.28 18.56
N GLU A 316 -4.26 2.97 19.43
CA GLU A 316 -5.06 1.73 19.39
C GLU A 316 -5.81 1.55 18.06
N MET A 317 -6.29 2.63 17.46
CA MET A 317 -6.98 2.61 16.16
C MET A 317 -6.05 2.32 14.96
N VAL A 318 -4.73 2.46 15.12
CA VAL A 318 -3.74 2.14 14.08
C VAL A 318 -2.88 0.93 14.41
N GLU A 319 -3.14 0.26 15.54
CA GLU A 319 -2.46 -0.98 15.88
C GLU A 319 -2.73 -2.07 14.82
N ILE A 320 -1.68 -2.83 14.52
CA ILE A 320 -1.71 -3.89 13.50
C ILE A 320 -2.79 -4.94 13.81
N TYR A 321 -3.08 -5.17 15.10
CA TYR A 321 -4.16 -6.07 15.50
C TYR A 321 -5.52 -5.52 15.03
N THR A 322 -5.83 -4.27 15.36
CA THR A 322 -7.06 -3.59 14.88
C THR A 322 -7.12 -3.60 13.35
N PHE A 323 -6.02 -3.33 12.67
CA PHE A 323 -5.94 -3.36 11.21
C PHE A 323 -6.17 -4.75 10.58
N LEU A 324 -5.70 -5.82 11.22
CA LEU A 324 -5.89 -7.18 10.70
C LEU A 324 -7.30 -7.69 11.00
N PHE A 325 -7.79 -7.53 12.22
CA PHE A 325 -9.05 -8.13 12.64
C PHE A 325 -10.28 -7.38 12.10
N SER A 326 -10.19 -6.06 11.95
CA SER A 326 -11.33 -5.22 11.59
C SER A 326 -11.84 -5.45 10.15
N PRO A 327 -11.03 -5.32 9.08
CA PRO A 327 -11.47 -5.56 7.71
C PRO A 327 -11.72 -7.06 7.42
N ILE A 328 -10.94 -7.97 8.03
CA ILE A 328 -11.16 -9.41 7.90
C ILE A 328 -12.49 -9.78 8.57
N GLY A 329 -12.71 -9.39 9.83
CA GLY A 329 -13.96 -9.67 10.53
C GLY A 329 -15.17 -9.11 9.81
N PHE A 330 -15.09 -7.87 9.32
CA PHE A 330 -16.17 -7.23 8.56
C PHE A 330 -16.47 -7.96 7.24
N THR A 331 -15.45 -8.22 6.40
CA THR A 331 -15.67 -8.85 5.09
C THR A 331 -16.16 -10.28 5.21
N PHE A 332 -15.70 -11.04 6.21
CA PHE A 332 -16.21 -12.38 6.50
C PHE A 332 -17.65 -12.36 7.04
N ALA A 333 -17.99 -11.40 7.89
CA ALA A 333 -19.36 -11.24 8.39
C ALA A 333 -20.33 -10.91 7.25
N VAL A 334 -19.97 -9.96 6.39
CA VAL A 334 -20.77 -9.52 5.26
C VAL A 334 -20.89 -10.60 4.17
N ALA A 335 -19.85 -11.41 3.98
CA ALA A 335 -19.89 -12.55 3.06
C ALA A 335 -20.66 -13.77 3.61
N ASN A 336 -21.26 -13.69 4.81
CA ASN A 336 -21.98 -14.80 5.45
C ASN A 336 -21.16 -16.11 5.51
N GLY A 337 -19.83 -16.01 5.69
CA GLY A 337 -18.94 -17.16 5.75
C GLY A 337 -18.49 -17.73 4.40
N ASP A 338 -18.87 -17.13 3.26
CA ASP A 338 -18.29 -17.45 1.95
C ASP A 338 -16.85 -16.92 1.87
N LEU A 339 -15.89 -17.83 2.02
CA LEU A 339 -14.46 -17.52 2.03
C LEU A 339 -13.98 -16.88 0.71
N PRO A 340 -14.25 -17.46 -0.49
CA PRO A 340 -13.93 -16.82 -1.76
C PRO A 340 -14.47 -15.39 -1.87
N LEU A 341 -15.75 -15.17 -1.55
CA LEU A 341 -16.36 -13.85 -1.62
C LEU A 341 -15.72 -12.87 -0.64
N ALA A 342 -15.47 -13.30 0.61
CA ALA A 342 -14.81 -12.49 1.62
C ALA A 342 -13.42 -12.01 1.16
N LEU A 343 -12.63 -12.88 0.53
CA LEU A 343 -11.31 -12.54 0.00
C LEU A 343 -11.38 -11.53 -1.16
N ILE A 344 -12.38 -11.65 -2.03
CA ILE A 344 -12.63 -10.68 -3.12
C ILE A 344 -12.98 -9.31 -2.53
N LEU A 345 -13.93 -9.26 -1.59
CA LEU A 345 -14.36 -8.02 -0.94
C LEU A 345 -13.20 -7.38 -0.18
N LEU A 346 -12.40 -8.17 0.51
CA LEU A 346 -11.21 -7.70 1.23
C LEU A 346 -10.20 -7.04 0.28
N GLY A 347 -9.89 -7.68 -0.85
CA GLY A 347 -9.01 -7.12 -1.88
C GLY A 347 -9.53 -5.80 -2.45
N LEU A 348 -10.84 -5.71 -2.69
CA LEU A 348 -11.48 -4.47 -3.18
C LEU A 348 -11.41 -3.35 -2.14
N VAL A 349 -11.80 -3.62 -0.88
CA VAL A 349 -11.74 -2.63 0.21
C VAL A 349 -10.31 -2.13 0.37
N PHE A 350 -9.33 -3.02 0.42
CA PHE A 350 -7.92 -2.64 0.52
C PHE A 350 -7.48 -1.78 -0.65
N HIS A 351 -7.79 -2.19 -1.89
CA HIS A 351 -7.42 -1.40 -3.06
C HIS A 351 -7.96 0.02 -2.99
N LEU A 352 -9.26 0.20 -2.70
CA LEU A 352 -9.90 1.52 -2.64
C LEU A 352 -9.30 2.42 -1.55
N LEU A 353 -9.13 1.89 -0.34
CA LEU A 353 -8.58 2.66 0.78
C LEU A 353 -7.10 2.96 0.60
N PHE A 354 -6.36 2.01 0.05
CA PHE A 354 -4.93 2.16 -0.22
C PHE A 354 -4.69 3.23 -1.29
N THR A 355 -5.50 3.28 -2.35
CA THR A 355 -5.43 4.33 -3.38
C THR A 355 -5.57 5.74 -2.78
N VAL A 356 -6.57 5.95 -1.91
CA VAL A 356 -6.78 7.26 -1.26
C VAL A 356 -5.65 7.58 -0.28
N SER A 357 -5.28 6.62 0.56
CA SER A 357 -4.26 6.79 1.61
C SER A 357 -2.87 7.02 1.03
N MET A 358 -2.50 6.28 -0.02
CA MET A 358 -1.21 6.41 -0.67
C MET A 358 -1.09 7.75 -1.38
N SER A 359 -2.15 8.19 -2.07
CA SER A 359 -2.16 9.46 -2.81
C SER A 359 -2.05 10.67 -1.87
N SER A 360 -2.82 10.70 -0.78
CA SER A 360 -2.73 11.78 0.21
C SER A 360 -1.36 11.81 0.90
N THR A 361 -0.82 10.64 1.23
CA THR A 361 0.51 10.49 1.84
C THR A 361 1.61 10.98 0.90
N TYR A 362 1.57 10.58 -0.37
CA TYR A 362 2.52 11.04 -1.38
C TYR A 362 2.51 12.57 -1.51
N LEU A 363 1.33 13.18 -1.66
CA LEU A 363 1.19 14.63 -1.76
C LEU A 363 1.72 15.34 -0.51
N TYR A 364 1.51 14.77 0.67
CA TYR A 364 2.03 15.34 1.91
C TYR A 364 3.56 15.29 2.00
N ILE A 365 4.16 14.10 1.80
CA ILE A 365 5.61 13.92 1.88
C ILE A 365 6.29 14.80 0.83
N ARG A 366 5.78 14.81 -0.41
CA ARG A 366 6.36 15.55 -1.52
C ARG A 366 6.30 17.07 -1.34
N PHE A 367 5.16 17.61 -0.88
CA PHE A 367 4.92 19.06 -0.91
C PHE A 367 4.92 19.74 0.46
N SER A 368 4.81 19.00 1.57
CA SER A 368 4.50 19.57 2.89
C SER A 368 5.52 19.21 3.97
N ALA A 369 5.97 17.95 4.03
CA ALA A 369 6.70 17.40 5.18
C ALA A 369 7.93 18.23 5.58
N LYS A 370 8.84 18.52 4.62
CA LYS A 370 10.05 19.32 4.89
C LYS A 370 9.73 20.71 5.46
N LYS A 371 8.82 21.44 4.82
CA LYS A 371 8.41 22.78 5.26
C LYS A 371 7.76 22.75 6.63
N HIS A 372 6.98 21.71 6.93
CA HIS A 372 6.34 21.54 8.24
C HIS A 372 7.35 21.27 9.33
N LEU A 373 8.34 20.41 9.07
CA LEU A 373 9.43 20.12 9.98
C LEU A 373 10.15 21.40 10.43
N GLU A 374 10.56 22.22 9.46
CA GLU A 374 11.21 23.51 9.68
C GLU A 374 10.33 24.47 10.50
N LYS A 375 9.04 24.59 10.14
CA LYS A 375 8.09 25.46 10.86
C LYS A 375 7.87 25.00 12.30
N VAL A 376 7.75 23.70 12.55
CA VAL A 376 7.54 23.16 13.90
C VAL A 376 8.76 23.45 14.76
N LEU A 377 9.97 23.15 14.29
CA LEU A 377 11.20 23.46 15.02
C LEU A 377 11.32 24.96 15.34
N ASN A 378 11.14 25.81 14.33
CA ASN A 378 11.18 27.26 14.50
C ASN A 378 10.16 27.74 15.55
N LYS A 379 8.96 27.16 15.58
CA LYS A 379 7.92 27.52 16.55
C LYS A 379 8.25 27.03 17.96
N LEU A 380 8.81 25.83 18.11
CA LEU A 380 9.22 25.30 19.42
C LEU A 380 10.40 26.09 19.99
N GLU A 381 11.36 26.47 19.16
CA GLU A 381 12.50 27.32 19.54
C GLU A 381 12.03 28.71 19.97
N LYS A 382 11.19 29.37 19.16
CA LYS A 382 10.63 30.70 19.49
C LYS A 382 9.82 30.70 20.79
N ASN A 383 9.15 29.60 21.10
CA ASN A 383 8.38 29.45 22.32
C ASN A 383 9.23 29.06 23.55
N GLY A 384 10.55 28.90 23.40
CA GLY A 384 11.45 28.43 24.47
C GLY A 384 11.15 27.00 24.93
N ALA A 385 10.40 26.23 24.14
CA ALA A 385 9.98 24.87 24.51
C ALA A 385 11.04 23.81 24.18
N LEU A 386 12.00 24.12 23.29
CA LEU A 386 13.04 23.22 22.82
C LEU A 386 14.41 23.61 23.38
N VAL A 387 15.10 22.64 23.98
CA VAL A 387 16.50 22.74 24.40
C VAL A 387 17.37 22.01 23.38
N LYS A 388 18.33 22.71 22.77
CA LYS A 388 19.31 22.11 21.85
C LYS A 388 20.43 21.46 22.66
N GLN A 389 20.51 20.13 22.66
CA GLN A 389 21.69 19.38 23.10
C GLN A 389 22.37 18.78 21.86
N TYR A 390 23.10 19.60 21.11
CA TYR A 390 24.08 19.06 20.17
C TYR A 390 25.31 18.70 21.00
N ARG A 391 25.54 17.40 21.23
CA ARG A 391 26.84 16.89 21.65
C ARG A 391 27.56 16.31 20.46
#